data_AF-A0A9P3AH11-F1
#
_entry.id   AF-A0A9P3AH11-F1
#
_cell.length_a   1.000
_cell.length_b   1.000
_cell.length_c   1.000
_cell.angle_alpha   90.00
_cell.angle_beta   90.00
_cell.angle_gamma   90.00
#
_symmetry.space_group_name_H-M   'P 1'
#
loop_
_entity.id
_entity.type
_entity.pdbx_description
1 polymer ?
#
loop_
_entity_poly.entity_id
_entity_poly.type
_entity_poly.pdbx_seq_one_letter_code
_entity_poly.pdbx_strand_id
1 'polypeptide(L)'
;MVDTELGLIAGKVDLRHFELLLEGTSIRAPALIEALREHLVDGLTASEAWTKHGVNMSQFSRRLDVIRAEHRRAATLSEFYPKG
;
A
#
# COMPACT_ATOMS: atom_id res chain seq x y z
N MET A 1 -19.00 -6.33 -9.71
CA MET A 1 -18.07 -5.55 -8.86
C MET A 1 -17.40 -6.50 -7.89
N VAL A 2 -16.25 -7.06 -8.28
CA VAL A 2 -15.35 -7.79 -7.39
C VAL A 2 -13.93 -7.64 -7.99
N ASP A 3 -13.25 -6.53 -7.71
CA ASP A 3 -11.83 -6.33 -8.07
C ASP A 3 -10.94 -7.12 -7.10
N THR A 4 -11.03 -8.46 -7.13
CA THR A 4 -10.29 -9.33 -6.18
C THR A 4 -9.04 -9.97 -6.79
N GLU A 5 -8.75 -9.79 -8.08
CA GLU A 5 -7.67 -10.57 -8.70
C GLU A 5 -6.26 -9.93 -8.70
N LEU A 6 -6.06 -8.63 -8.40
CA LEU A 6 -4.71 -8.01 -8.42
C LEU A 6 -4.51 -6.85 -7.41
N GLY A 7 -5.29 -6.81 -6.32
CA GLY A 7 -5.33 -5.69 -5.38
C GLY A 7 -4.67 -5.95 -4.03
N LEU A 8 -4.02 -4.94 -3.46
CA LEU A 8 -3.65 -4.93 -2.04
C LEU A 8 -4.91 -4.83 -1.19
N ILE A 9 -5.19 -5.88 -0.41
CA ILE A 9 -6.34 -5.97 0.47
C ILE A 9 -5.95 -5.42 1.86
N ALA A 10 -6.78 -4.53 2.40
CA ALA A 10 -6.58 -3.98 3.74
C ALA A 10 -6.51 -5.09 4.81
N GLY A 11 -5.53 -5.01 5.70
CA GLY A 11 -5.30 -5.98 6.76
C GLY A 11 -4.78 -7.35 6.30
N LYS A 12 -4.31 -7.45 5.05
CA LYS A 12 -3.80 -8.69 4.46
C LYS A 12 -2.43 -8.51 3.82
N VAL A 13 -1.89 -7.30 3.79
CA VAL A 13 -0.54 -7.06 3.29
C VAL A 13 0.46 -7.37 4.40
N ASP A 14 1.39 -8.27 4.11
CA ASP A 14 2.52 -8.52 5.01
C ASP A 14 3.37 -7.26 5.20
N LEU A 15 3.90 -7.05 6.41
CA LEU A 15 4.70 -5.86 6.72
C LEU A 15 5.91 -5.74 5.80
N ARG A 16 6.63 -6.84 5.56
CA ARG A 16 7.83 -6.82 4.72
C ARG A 16 7.46 -6.55 3.26
N HIS A 17 6.35 -7.09 2.79
CA HIS A 17 5.82 -6.77 1.46
C HIS A 17 5.49 -5.27 1.35
N PHE A 18 4.81 -4.69 2.35
CA PHE A 18 4.53 -3.25 2.37
C PHE A 18 5.81 -2.39 2.33
N GLU A 19 6.83 -2.73 3.13
CA GLU A 19 8.12 -2.04 3.14
C GLU A 19 8.80 -2.06 1.77
N LEU A 20 8.86 -3.22 1.12
CA LEU A 20 9.47 -3.37 -0.21
C LEU A 20 8.73 -2.53 -1.26
N LEU A 21 7.40 -2.49 -1.20
CA LEU A 21 6.61 -1.60 -2.07
C LEU A 21 6.93 -0.14 -1.76
N LEU A 22 7.01 0.24 -0.48
CA LEU A 22 7.31 1.61 -0.10
C LEU A 22 8.69 2.07 -0.61
N GLU A 23 9.72 1.22 -0.48
CA GLU A 23 11.09 1.44 -0.97
C GLU A 23 11.11 1.75 -2.48
N GLY A 24 10.22 1.15 -3.26
CA GLY A 24 10.07 1.39 -4.69
C GLY A 24 9.38 2.71 -5.08
N THR A 25 8.88 3.48 -4.11
CA THR A 25 8.16 4.74 -4.37
C THR A 25 8.95 5.98 -3.92
N SER A 26 8.41 7.16 -4.21
CA SER A 26 8.90 8.47 -3.69
C SER A 26 8.17 8.96 -2.43
N ILE A 27 7.37 8.11 -1.77
CA ILE A 27 6.63 8.47 -0.56
C ILE A 27 7.62 8.57 0.62
N ARG A 28 7.71 9.74 1.27
CA ARG A 28 8.65 9.99 2.38
C ARG A 28 7.99 10.58 3.63
N ALA A 29 6.72 10.98 3.57
CA ALA A 29 6.04 11.64 4.68
C ALA A 29 5.69 10.61 5.78
N PRO A 30 6.23 10.72 7.01
CA PRO A 30 6.06 9.70 8.04
C PRO A 30 4.61 9.41 8.41
N ALA A 31 3.80 10.46 8.64
CA ALA A 31 2.37 10.31 8.98
C ALA A 31 1.56 9.58 7.89
N LEU A 32 1.95 9.79 6.62
CA LEU A 32 1.32 9.14 5.49
C LEU A 32 1.75 7.67 5.37
N ILE A 33 3.02 7.37 5.62
CA ILE A 33 3.54 6.01 5.65
C ILE A 33 2.82 5.19 6.72
N GLU A 34 2.70 5.74 7.94
CA GLU A 34 2.00 5.06 9.03
C GLU A 34 0.51 4.87 8.73
N ALA A 35 -0.16 5.88 8.17
CA ALA A 35 -1.56 5.71 7.75
C ALA A 35 -1.72 4.58 6.71
N LEU A 36 -0.83 4.51 5.71
CA LEU A 36 -0.89 3.45 4.71
C LEU A 36 -0.58 2.08 5.31
N ARG A 37 0.39 1.99 6.21
CA ARG A 37 0.74 0.76 6.94
C ARG A 37 -0.45 0.26 7.75
N GLU A 38 -1.06 1.11 8.55
CA GLU A 38 -2.20 0.72 9.38
C GLU A 38 -3.42 0.29 8.57
N HIS A 39 -3.63 0.89 7.39
CA HIS A 39 -4.68 0.46 6.48
C HIS A 39 -4.37 -0.91 5.83
N LEU A 40 -3.17 -1.06 5.25
CA LEU A 40 -2.81 -2.21 4.43
C LEU A 40 -2.38 -3.44 5.25
N VAL A 41 -1.66 -3.21 6.34
CA VAL A 41 -1.09 -4.25 7.21
C VAL A 41 -2.02 -4.52 8.39
N ASP A 42 -2.43 -3.48 9.13
CA ASP A 42 -3.19 -3.66 10.37
C ASP A 42 -4.72 -3.74 10.17
N GLY A 43 -5.21 -3.37 8.98
CA GLY A 43 -6.60 -3.53 8.57
C GLY A 43 -7.55 -2.42 9.03
N LEU A 44 -7.03 -1.26 9.44
CA LEU A 44 -7.87 -0.09 9.67
C LEU A 44 -8.62 0.27 8.38
N THR A 45 -9.84 0.81 8.51
CA THR A 45 -10.46 1.44 7.35
C THR A 45 -9.61 2.64 6.91
N ALA A 46 -9.64 2.96 5.62
CA ALA A 46 -8.88 4.09 5.10
C ALA A 46 -9.22 5.39 5.87
N SER A 47 -10.50 5.57 6.21
CA SER A 47 -10.98 6.71 6.99
C SER A 47 -10.40 6.82 8.38
N GLU A 48 -10.33 5.71 9.10
CA GLU A 48 -9.72 5.68 10.43
C GLU A 48 -8.23 6.00 10.34
N ALA A 49 -7.52 5.41 9.37
CA ALA A 49 -6.09 5.62 9.20
C ALA A 49 -5.74 7.08 8.88
N TRP A 50 -6.36 7.70 7.88
CA TRP A 50 -6.04 9.10 7.55
C TRP A 50 -6.47 10.06 8.65
N THR A 51 -7.56 9.76 9.38
CA THR A 51 -8.02 10.60 10.50
C THR A 51 -7.05 10.51 11.67
N LYS A 52 -6.62 9.30 12.03
CA LYS A 52 -5.70 9.05 13.15
C LYS A 52 -4.36 9.76 12.99
N HIS A 53 -3.84 9.84 11.76
CA HIS A 53 -2.55 10.47 11.47
C HIS A 53 -2.66 11.91 10.95
N GLY A 54 -3.86 12.51 10.96
CA GLY A 54 -4.08 13.87 10.48
C GLY A 54 -3.78 14.07 8.99
N VAL A 55 -3.86 13.01 8.20
CA VAL A 55 -3.58 13.03 6.77
C VAL A 55 -4.84 13.40 6.01
N ASN A 56 -4.69 14.24 4.97
CA ASN A 56 -5.82 14.58 4.10
C ASN A 56 -6.25 13.35 3.26
N MET A 57 -7.56 13.09 3.20
CA MET A 57 -8.16 11.99 2.41
C MET A 57 -7.63 11.91 0.97
N SER A 58 -7.53 13.03 0.27
CA SER A 58 -7.06 13.05 -1.13
C SER A 58 -5.57 12.72 -1.25
N GLN A 59 -4.76 13.14 -0.28
CA GLN A 59 -3.34 12.79 -0.22
C GLN A 59 -3.15 11.30 0.07
N PHE A 60 -3.92 10.78 1.03
CA PHE A 60 -3.94 9.36 1.35
C PHE A 60 -4.31 8.53 0.13
N SER A 61 -5.45 8.80 -0.50
CA SER A 61 -5.93 8.04 -1.66
C SER A 61 -4.91 8.06 -2.80
N ARG A 62 -4.36 9.23 -3.14
CA ARG A 62 -3.33 9.35 -4.19
C ARG A 62 -2.09 8.52 -3.90
N ARG A 63 -1.71 8.34 -2.64
CA ARG A 63 -0.50 7.59 -2.27
C ARG A 63 -0.76 6.11 -2.12
N LEU A 64 -1.98 5.74 -1.71
CA LEU A 64 -2.45 4.37 -1.82
C LEU A 64 -2.42 3.90 -3.28
N ASP A 65 -2.83 4.75 -4.23
CA ASP A 65 -2.77 4.41 -5.65
C ASP A 65 -1.34 4.25 -6.17
N VAL A 66 -0.39 5.02 -5.65
CA VAL A 66 1.06 4.85 -5.94
C VAL A 66 1.56 3.49 -5.44
N ILE A 67 1.22 3.10 -4.20
CA ILE A 67 1.59 1.79 -3.65
C ILE A 67 0.95 0.65 -4.46
N ARG A 68 -0.31 0.81 -4.89
CA ARG A 68 -0.98 -0.16 -5.77
C ARG A 68 -0.34 -0.25 -7.16
N ALA A 69 0.12 0.86 -7.72
CA ALA A 69 0.84 0.88 -8.99
C ALA A 69 2.19 0.15 -8.87
N GLU A 70 2.90 0.39 -7.76
CA GLU A 70 4.15 -0.29 -7.45
C GLU A 70 3.94 -1.79 -7.27
N HIS A 71 2.86 -2.21 -6.61
CA HIS A 71 2.48 -3.62 -6.48
C HIS A 71 2.27 -4.27 -7.85
N ARG A 72 1.55 -3.61 -8.76
CA ARG A 72 1.37 -4.12 -10.14
C ARG A 72 2.70 -4.25 -10.88
N ARG A 73 3.59 -3.25 -10.77
CA ARG A 73 4.93 -3.31 -11.37
C ARG A 73 5.75 -4.46 -10.78
N ALA A 74 5.73 -4.64 -9.46
CA ALA A 74 6.42 -5.74 -8.79
C ALA A 74 5.87 -7.11 -9.20
N ALA A 75 4.55 -7.24 -9.36
CA ALA A 75 3.92 -8.45 -9.87
C ALA A 75 4.41 -8.78 -11.29
N THR A 76 4.45 -7.81 -12.21
CA THR A 76 5.03 -8.00 -13.56
C THR A 76 6.51 -8.35 -13.50
N LEU A 77 7.29 -7.71 -12.63
CA LEU A 77 8.71 -8.02 -12.46
C LEU A 77 8.94 -9.45 -11.94
N SER A 78 8.02 -9.99 -11.14
CA SER A 78 8.13 -11.35 -10.59
C SER A 78 8.23 -12.44 -11.65
N GLU A 79 7.71 -12.19 -12.87
CA GLU A 79 7.79 -13.12 -14.01
C GLU A 79 9.23 -13.35 -14.49
N PHE A 80 10.12 -12.40 -14.25
CA PHE A 80 11.53 -12.46 -14.67
C PHE A 80 12.46 -13.06 -13.61
N TYR A 81 11.97 -13.29 -12.39
CA TYR A 81 12.77 -13.86 -11.32
C TYR A 81 12.46 -15.36 -11.16
N PRO A 82 13.47 -16.23 -11.07
CA PRO A 82 13.23 -17.65 -10.84
C PRO A 82 12.52 -17.82 -9.50
N LYS A 83 11.45 -18.62 -9.50
CA LYS A 83 10.85 -19.12 -8.28
C LYS A 83 11.84 -20.15 -7.73
N GLY A 84 12.57 -19.76 -6.68
CA GLY A 84 13.48 -20.64 -5.96
C GLY A 84 12.77 -21.85 -5.36
#